data_AF-A0A7V7YE35-F1
#
_entry.id   AF-A0A7V7YE35-F1
#
_cell.length_a   1.000
_cell.length_b   1.000
_cell.length_c   1.000
_cell.angle_alpha   90.00
_cell.angle_beta   90.00
_cell.angle_gamma   90.00
#
_symmetry.space_group_name_H-M   'P 1'
#
loop_
_entity.id
_entity.type
_entity.pdbx_description
1 polymer ?
#
loop_
_entity_poly.entity_id
_entity_poly.type
_entity_poly.pdbx_seq_one_letter_code
_entity_poly.pdbx_strand_id
1 'polypeptide(L)'
;MSEVFPCSACGLCCQHVNAAEQTQYLDRGDGTCRHYVVATRRCGIYEDRPDICRVDLQFSRHYAATMSWDAFVDVNLQACRFLQAAAAAGPDADGSHHLEHLP
;
A
#
# COMPACT_ATOMS: atom_id res chain seq x y z
N MET A 1 -25.64 2.29 -4.45
CA MET A 1 -24.58 3.31 -4.25
C MET A 1 -23.27 2.60 -4.53
N SER A 2 -22.45 3.04 -5.49
CA SER A 2 -21.08 2.53 -5.57
C SER A 2 -20.28 3.30 -4.53
N GLU A 3 -20.00 2.67 -3.41
CA GLU A 3 -19.20 3.30 -2.39
C GLU A 3 -17.73 3.30 -2.83
N VAL A 4 -17.13 4.48 -2.82
CA VAL A 4 -15.73 4.68 -3.23
C VAL A 4 -14.84 4.42 -2.02
N PHE A 5 -13.80 3.61 -2.19
CA PHE A 5 -12.82 3.40 -1.13
C PHE A 5 -12.16 4.75 -0.75
N PRO A 6 -12.15 5.16 0.53
CA PRO A 6 -11.66 6.47 0.97
C PRO A 6 -10.12 6.51 1.02
N CYS A 7 -9.49 6.32 -0.14
CA CYS A 7 -8.04 6.36 -0.28
C CYS A 7 -7.51 7.78 -0.04
N SER A 8 -6.48 7.90 0.80
CA SER A 8 -5.77 9.16 1.04
C SER A 8 -4.80 9.55 -0.08
N ALA A 9 -4.69 8.74 -1.14
CA ALA A 9 -3.71 8.89 -2.22
C ALA A 9 -2.26 9.08 -1.73
N CYS A 10 -1.91 8.51 -0.56
CA CYS A 10 -0.59 8.66 0.05
C CYS A 10 0.53 7.89 -0.68
N GLY A 11 0.16 6.93 -1.54
CA GLY A 11 1.12 6.15 -2.34
C GLY A 11 1.87 5.05 -1.59
N LEU A 12 1.55 4.79 -0.32
CA LEU A 12 2.26 3.79 0.49
C LEU A 12 2.00 2.35 0.02
N CYS A 13 0.78 2.01 -0.41
CA CYS A 13 0.55 0.69 -1.00
C CYS A 13 1.40 0.43 -2.27
N CYS A 14 1.73 1.49 -3.02
CA CYS A 14 2.64 1.40 -4.16
C CYS A 14 4.11 1.28 -3.75
N GLN A 15 4.49 1.64 -2.53
CA GLN A 15 5.86 1.52 -2.01
C GLN A 15 6.13 0.19 -1.30
N HIS A 16 5.09 -0.66 -1.15
CA HIS A 16 5.15 -1.94 -0.45
C HIS A 16 4.49 -3.06 -1.25
N VAL A 17 4.64 -3.06 -2.58
CA VAL A 17 4.04 -4.10 -3.45
C VAL A 17 4.71 -5.47 -3.31
N ASN A 18 5.86 -5.54 -2.64
CA ASN A 18 6.47 -6.81 -2.24
C ASN A 18 5.78 -7.49 -1.05
N ALA A 19 4.95 -6.78 -0.28
CA ALA A 19 4.32 -7.29 0.93
C ALA A 19 3.26 -8.38 0.68
N ALA A 20 2.79 -8.53 -0.57
CA ALA A 20 1.83 -9.54 -0.96
C ALA A 20 2.26 -10.21 -2.28
N GLU A 21 2.14 -11.53 -2.35
CA GLU A 21 2.51 -12.34 -3.52
C GLU A 21 1.83 -11.84 -4.81
N GLN A 22 0.56 -11.48 -4.71
CA GLN A 22 -0.28 -11.02 -5.82
C GLN A 22 0.20 -9.69 -6.43
N THR A 23 1.00 -8.91 -5.70
CA THR A 23 1.53 -7.62 -6.18
C THR A 23 3.01 -7.65 -6.49
N GLN A 24 3.73 -8.75 -6.21
CA GLN A 24 5.18 -8.84 -6.41
C GLN A 24 5.61 -8.58 -7.86
N TYR A 25 4.80 -8.94 -8.86
CA TYR A 25 5.13 -8.67 -10.28
C TYR A 25 5.18 -7.17 -10.63
N LEU A 26 4.68 -6.30 -9.75
CA LEU A 26 4.75 -4.85 -9.89
C LEU A 26 6.03 -4.27 -9.29
N ASP A 27 6.73 -5.01 -8.45
CA ASP A 27 7.95 -4.57 -7.77
C ASP A 27 9.06 -4.30 -8.79
N ARG A 28 9.75 -3.16 -8.65
CA ARG A 28 10.93 -2.80 -9.44
C ARG A 28 12.24 -3.34 -8.85
N GLY A 29 12.15 -4.09 -7.75
CA GLY A 29 13.27 -4.75 -7.05
C GLY A 29 13.63 -4.15 -5.71
N ASP A 30 12.90 -3.13 -5.23
CA ASP A 30 13.14 -2.44 -3.95
C ASP A 30 11.88 -2.39 -3.06
N GLY A 31 10.86 -3.18 -3.38
CA GLY A 31 9.55 -3.16 -2.75
C GLY A 31 8.59 -2.11 -3.33
N THR A 32 9.09 -1.16 -4.13
CA THR A 32 8.27 -0.12 -4.76
C THR A 32 7.80 -0.53 -6.15
N CYS A 33 6.56 -0.21 -6.46
CA CYS A 33 5.93 -0.44 -7.74
C CYS A 33 6.67 0.30 -8.85
N ARG A 34 6.95 -0.37 -9.96
CA ARG A 34 7.54 0.21 -11.18
C ARG A 34 6.75 1.38 -11.77
N HIS A 35 5.47 1.52 -11.42
CA HIS A 35 4.61 2.62 -11.84
C HIS A 35 4.49 3.74 -10.79
N TYR A 36 5.19 3.68 -9.66
CA TYR A 36 5.16 4.73 -8.64
C TYR A 36 5.97 5.96 -9.09
N VAL A 37 5.34 7.13 -9.05
CA VAL A 37 5.97 8.42 -9.39
C VAL A 37 6.30 9.16 -8.10
N VAL A 38 7.60 9.19 -7.75
CA VAL A 38 8.10 9.79 -6.51
C VAL A 38 7.68 11.25 -6.35
N ALA A 39 7.77 12.04 -7.42
CA ALA A 39 7.47 13.48 -7.40
C ALA A 39 6.02 13.79 -6.98
N THR A 40 5.07 12.94 -7.35
CA THR A 40 3.65 13.14 -7.06
C THR A 40 3.12 12.21 -5.98
N ARG A 41 3.92 11.21 -5.57
CA ARG A 41 3.54 10.09 -4.71
C ARG A 41 2.33 9.30 -5.23
N ARG A 42 2.09 9.34 -6.55
CA ARG A 42 0.95 8.69 -7.22
C ARG A 42 1.41 7.63 -8.20
N CYS A 43 0.46 6.79 -8.61
CA CYS A 43 0.68 5.84 -9.70
C CYS A 43 0.68 6.59 -11.04
N GLY A 44 1.68 6.34 -11.89
CA GLY A 44 1.80 6.92 -13.24
C GLY A 44 0.76 6.37 -14.23
N ILE A 45 0.06 5.29 -13.86
CA ILE A 45 -1.03 4.69 -14.63
C ILE A 45 -2.31 4.64 -13.80
N TYR A 46 -2.63 5.68 -13.01
CA TYR A 46 -3.70 5.60 -11.99
C TYR A 46 -5.08 5.16 -12.52
N GLU A 47 -5.43 5.51 -13.75
CA GLU A 47 -6.68 5.08 -14.38
C GLU A 47 -6.60 3.63 -14.93
N ASP A 48 -5.39 3.17 -15.30
CA ASP A 48 -5.12 1.86 -15.91
C ASP A 48 -4.42 0.85 -15.00
N ARG A 49 -4.16 1.18 -13.72
CA ARG A 49 -3.52 0.24 -12.78
C ARG A 49 -4.30 -1.08 -12.74
N PRO A 50 -3.63 -2.21 -12.51
CA PRO A 50 -4.25 -3.52 -12.54
C PRO A 50 -5.36 -3.67 -11.49
N ASP A 51 -6.25 -4.65 -11.71
CA ASP A 51 -7.39 -4.94 -10.84
C ASP A 51 -6.97 -5.18 -9.39
N ILE A 52 -5.79 -5.77 -9.16
CA ILE A 52 -5.25 -6.01 -7.81
C ILE A 52 -5.04 -4.71 -7.01
N CYS A 53 -4.85 -3.58 -7.70
CA CYS A 53 -4.69 -2.26 -7.09
C CYS A 53 -6.01 -1.46 -7.01
N ARG A 54 -7.15 -2.05 -7.40
CA ARG A 54 -8.49 -1.43 -7.36
C ARG A 54 -9.33 -2.08 -6.27
N VAL A 55 -9.48 -1.40 -5.12
CA VAL A 55 -10.17 -1.94 -3.94
C VAL A 55 -11.63 -2.33 -4.26
N ASP A 56 -12.33 -1.48 -4.99
CA ASP A 56 -13.69 -1.72 -5.49
C ASP A 56 -13.79 -2.95 -6.40
N LEU A 57 -12.85 -3.14 -7.32
CA LEU A 57 -12.82 -4.32 -8.20
C LEU A 57 -12.44 -5.59 -7.43
N GLN A 58 -11.48 -5.51 -6.51
CA GLN A 58 -11.13 -6.63 -5.65
C GLN A 58 -12.33 -7.09 -4.84
N PHE A 59 -13.06 -6.16 -4.22
CA PHE A 59 -14.28 -6.46 -3.48
C PHE A 59 -15.31 -7.17 -4.36
N SER A 60 -15.72 -6.53 -5.45
CA SER A 60 -16.79 -7.01 -6.32
C SER A 60 -16.49 -8.39 -6.91
N ARG A 61 -15.23 -8.69 -7.21
CA ARG A 61 -14.84 -9.97 -7.84
C ARG A 61 -14.53 -11.09 -6.86
N HIS A 62 -14.02 -10.78 -5.68
CA HIS A 62 -13.44 -11.80 -4.80
C HIS A 62 -14.08 -11.87 -3.42
N TYR A 63 -14.67 -10.79 -2.90
CA TYR A 63 -15.07 -10.71 -1.50
C TYR A 63 -16.55 -10.42 -1.27
N ALA A 64 -17.28 -9.91 -2.26
CA ALA A 64 -18.69 -9.53 -2.15
C ALA A 64 -19.63 -10.68 -1.73
N ALA A 65 -19.25 -11.93 -2.00
CA ALA A 65 -20.01 -13.11 -1.58
C ALA A 65 -19.79 -13.49 -0.09
N THR A 66 -18.76 -12.92 0.56
CA THR A 66 -18.28 -13.38 1.88
C THR A 66 -18.30 -12.29 2.96
N MET A 67 -18.30 -11.01 2.58
CA MET A 67 -18.32 -9.90 3.53
C MET A 67 -19.00 -8.67 2.92
N SER A 68 -19.44 -7.75 3.77
CA SER A 68 -19.97 -6.46 3.33
C SER A 68 -18.85 -5.56 2.79
N TRP A 69 -19.25 -4.55 2.02
CA TRP A 69 -18.34 -3.51 1.56
C TRP A 69 -17.66 -2.82 2.75
N ASP A 70 -18.41 -2.41 3.77
CA ASP A 70 -17.88 -1.74 4.96
C ASP A 70 -16.81 -2.56 5.66
N ALA A 71 -17.06 -3.86 5.87
CA ALA A 71 -16.09 -4.76 6.50
C ALA A 71 -14.81 -4.88 5.66
N PHE A 72 -14.95 -4.96 4.33
CA PHE A 72 -13.80 -5.01 3.43
C PHE A 72 -13.01 -3.68 3.43
N VAL A 73 -13.70 -2.54 3.42
CA VAL A 73 -13.10 -1.20 3.53
C VAL A 73 -12.35 -1.07 4.85
N ASP A 74 -12.93 -1.53 5.96
CA ASP A 74 -12.30 -1.47 7.27
C ASP A 74 -10.98 -2.26 7.32
N VAL A 75 -10.92 -3.43 6.69
CA VAL A 75 -9.67 -4.21 6.58
C VAL A 75 -8.64 -3.48 5.72
N ASN A 76 -9.04 -2.90 4.58
CA ASN A 76 -8.12 -2.13 3.72
C ASN A 76 -7.64 -0.85 4.41
N LEU A 77 -8.47 -0.20 5.22
CA LEU A 77 -8.11 0.96 6.02
C LEU A 77 -7.16 0.60 7.17
N GLN A 78 -7.28 -0.59 7.76
CA GLN A 78 -6.28 -1.08 8.73
C GLN A 78 -4.90 -1.21 8.10
N ALA A 79 -4.81 -1.79 6.89
CA ALA A 79 -3.56 -1.85 6.16
C ALA A 79 -3.01 -0.44 5.84
N CYS A 80 -3.88 0.48 5.42
CA CYS A 80 -3.49 1.87 5.19
C CYS A 80 -2.91 2.53 6.45
N ARG A 81 -3.57 2.40 7.61
CA ARG A 81 -3.09 2.94 8.88
C ARG A 81 -1.78 2.33 9.31
N PHE A 82 -1.60 1.02 9.14
CA PHE A 82 -0.35 0.34 9.44
C PHE A 82 0.82 0.93 8.63
N LEU A 83 0.66 1.04 7.31
CA LEU A 83 1.69 1.61 6.44
C LEU A 83 1.97 3.09 6.77
N GLN A 84 0.94 3.86 7.07
CA GLN A 84 1.08 5.27 7.44
C GLN A 84 1.81 5.46 8.76
N ALA A 85 1.53 4.62 9.76
CA ALA A 85 2.23 4.64 11.03
C ALA A 85 3.70 4.25 10.87
N ALA A 86 3.99 3.20 10.08
CA ALA A 86 5.36 2.78 9.79
C ALA A 86 6.16 3.90 9.09
N ALA A 87 5.56 4.60 8.14
CA ALA A 87 6.19 5.73 7.46
C ALA A 87 6.44 6.94 8.39
N ALA A 88 5.59 7.14 9.40
CA ALA A 88 5.74 8.22 10.38
C ALA A 88 6.80 7.92 11.45
N ALA A 89 7.10 6.64 11.72
CA ALA A 89 8.05 6.22 12.75
C ALA A 89 9.54 6.41 12.36
N GLY A 90 9.84 6.68 11.08
CA GLY A 90 11.22 6.83 10.59
C GLY A 90 12.01 5.51 10.58
N PRO A 91 13.19 5.48 9.91
CA PRO A 91 14.01 4.27 9.80
C PRO A 91 14.74 3.85 11.10
N ASP A 92 14.71 4.67 12.16
CA ASP A 92 15.51 4.46 13.37
C ASP A 92 14.76 3.72 14.51
N ALA A 93 13.67 3.02 14.20
CA ALA A 93 12.92 2.24 15.19
C ALA A 93 13.45 0.80 15.40
N ASP A 94 14.61 0.47 14.82
CA ASP A 94 15.43 -0.66 15.24
C ASP A 94 16.52 -0.11 16.17
N GLY A 95 16.44 -0.44 17.46
CA GLY A 95 17.42 -0.10 18.50
C GLY A 95 18.79 -0.76 18.32
N SER A 96 19.27 -0.91 17.09
CA SER A 96 20.63 -1.32 16.76
C SER A 96 21.56 -0.11 16.92
N HIS A 97 21.92 0.13 18.17
CA HIS A 97 22.95 1.06 18.61
C HIS A 97 24.28 0.68 17.92
N HIS A 98 24.61 1.34 16.81
CA HIS A 98 25.95 1.24 16.22
C HIS A 98 26.88 2.13 17.05
N LEU A 99 27.43 1.55 18.11
CA LEU A 99 28.64 2.01 18.79
C LEU A 99 29.79 1.93 17.80
N GLU A 100 30.03 2.95 16.98
CA GLU A 100 31.38 3.18 16.45
C GLU A 100 31.69 4.68 16.30
N HIS A 101 32.87 5.04 16.83
CA HIS A 101 33.67 6.25 16.61
C HIS A 101 33.65 7.34 17.69
N LEU A 102 34.28 7.03 18.84
CA LEU A 102 35.24 7.97 19.46
C LEU A 102 36.51 8.00 18.58
N PRO A 103 37.12 9.18 18.40
CA PRO A 103 38.15 9.65 19.33
C PRO A 103 37.69 10.77 20.27
#